data_AF-A0A5N9G7S2-F1
#
_entry.id   AF-A0A5N9G7S2-F1
#
_cell.length_a   1.000
_cell.length_b   1.000
_cell.length_c   1.000
_cell.angle_alpha   90.00
_cell.angle_beta   90.00
_cell.angle_gamma   90.00
#
_symmetry.space_group_name_H-M   'P 1'
#
loop_
_entity.id
_entity.type
_entity.pdbx_description
1 polymer ?
#
loop_
_entity_poly.entity_id
_entity_poly.type
_entity_poly.pdbx_seq_one_letter_code
_entity_poly.pdbx_strand_id
1 'polypeptide(L)' 'MSVNFKLSLLFPIMAVATIIALAGGLGVVFMILNETELEETGVIILGSAIVVGVPLVAYLLDRAVSDGR' A
#
# COMPACT_ATOMS: atom_id res chain seq x y z
N MET A 1 8.96 10.35 -30.68
CA MET A 1 8.88 10.43 -29.20
C MET A 1 10.21 9.97 -28.64
N SER A 2 11.03 10.86 -28.07
CA SER A 2 12.35 10.48 -27.55
C SER A 2 12.20 9.46 -26.41
N VAL A 3 13.17 8.56 -26.24
CA VAL A 3 13.18 7.54 -25.18
C VAL A 3 12.94 8.18 -23.80
N ASN A 4 13.51 9.37 -23.59
CA ASN A 4 13.34 10.17 -22.38
C ASN A 4 11.87 10.56 -22.13
N PHE A 5 11.12 10.93 -23.17
CA PHE A 5 9.71 11.31 -23.04
C PHE A 5 8.80 10.10 -22.79
N LYS A 6 9.14 8.91 -23.30
CA LYS A 6 8.42 7.67 -22.98
C LYS A 6 8.62 7.27 -21.51
N LEU A 7 9.86 7.27 -21.02
CA LEU A 7 10.16 6.92 -19.63
C LEU A 7 9.59 7.95 -18.64
N SER A 8 9.60 9.23 -19.00
CA SER A 8 9.03 10.31 -18.18
C SER A 8 7.53 10.18 -17.96
N LEU A 9 6.80 9.50 -18.85
CA LEU A 9 5.36 9.27 -18.71
C LEU A 9 5.05 7.89 -18.11
N LEU A 10 5.88 6.89 -18.43
CA LEU A 10 5.67 5.51 -17.97
C LEU A 10 5.88 5.37 -16.46
N PHE A 11 6.89 6.05 -15.89
CA PHE A 11 7.15 5.98 -14.44
C PHE A 11 5.98 6.52 -13.59
N PRO A 12 5.44 7.73 -13.87
CA PRO A 12 4.27 8.23 -13.17
C PRO A 12 3.03 7.33 -13.33
N ILE A 13 2.77 6.83 -14.55
CA ILE A 13 1.62 5.95 -14.80
C ILE A 13 1.74 4.66 -13.99
N MET A 14 2.93 4.06 -13.94
CA MET A 14 3.17 2.87 -13.13
C MET A 14 2.94 3.13 -11.65
N ALA A 15 3.39 4.28 -11.13
CA ALA A 15 3.14 4.66 -9.74
C ALA A 15 1.63 4.79 -9.44
N VAL A 16 0.88 5.45 -10.31
CA VAL A 16 -0.59 5.57 -10.19
C VAL A 16 -1.25 4.19 -10.24
N ALA A 17 -0.84 3.33 -11.18
CA ALA A 17 -1.38 1.97 -11.30
C ALA A 17 -1.10 1.15 -10.03
N THR A 18 0.08 1.26 -9.45
CA THR A 18 0.43 0.61 -8.18
C THR A 18 -0.45 1.11 -7.03
N ILE A 19 -0.68 2.42 -6.94
CA ILE A 19 -1.57 3.01 -5.92
C ILE A 19 -3.00 2.50 -6.10
N ILE A 20 -3.53 2.50 -7.32
CA ILE A 20 -4.89 2.00 -7.62
C ILE A 20 -5.02 0.53 -7.22
N ALA A 21 -4.04 -0.31 -7.57
CA ALA A 21 -4.08 -1.73 -7.24
C ALA A 21 -4.07 -1.96 -5.71
N LEU A 22 -3.20 -1.27 -4.99
CA LEU A 22 -3.08 -1.40 -3.53
C LEU A 22 -4.29 -0.82 -2.79
N ALA A 23 -4.65 0.43 -3.07
CA ALA A 23 -5.75 1.12 -2.40
C ALA A 23 -7.11 0.53 -2.78
N GLY A 24 -7.30 0.20 -4.06
CA GLY A 24 -8.50 -0.46 -4.55
C GLY A 24 -8.66 -1.86 -3.96
N GLY A 25 -7.58 -2.65 -3.92
CA GLY A 25 -7.57 -3.97 -3.29
C GLY A 25 -7.91 -3.90 -1.80
N LEU A 26 -7.29 -2.99 -1.06
CA LEU A 26 -7.62 -2.76 0.36
C LEU A 26 -9.09 -2.36 0.54
N GLY A 27 -9.63 -1.49 -0.30
CA GLY A 27 -11.05 -1.11 -0.25
C GLY A 27 -11.98 -2.30 -0.40
N VAL A 28 -11.69 -3.21 -1.34
CA VAL A 28 -12.46 -4.46 -1.52
C VAL A 28 -12.35 -5.37 -0.29
N VAL A 29 -11.15 -5.52 0.28
CA VAL A 29 -10.94 -6.31 1.51
C VAL A 29 -11.76 -5.74 2.67
N PHE A 30 -11.79 -4.42 2.82
CA PHE A 30 -12.57 -3.74 3.87
C PHE A 30 -14.07 -3.96 3.67
N MET A 31 -14.57 -3.86 2.43
CA MET A 31 -15.98 -4.12 2.10
C MET A 31 -16.37 -5.56 2.46
N ILE A 32 -15.58 -6.55 2.03
CA ILE A 32 -15.85 -7.97 2.32
C ILE A 32 -15.83 -8.22 3.83
N LEU A 33 -14.84 -7.67 4.54
CA LEU A 33 -14.71 -7.87 5.98
C LEU A 33 -15.91 -7.31 6.75
N ASN A 34 -16.43 -6.17 6.32
CA ASN A 34 -17.61 -5.55 6.90
C ASN A 34 -18.89 -6.38 6.69
N GLU A 35 -18.94 -7.26 5.69
CA GLU A 35 -20.06 -8.17 5.44
C GLU A 35 -19.94 -9.50 6.23
N THR A 36 -18.81 -9.75 6.89
CA THR A 36 -18.63 -10.94 7.75
C THR A 36 -19.13 -10.70 9.17
N GLU A 37 -19.18 -11.75 10.01
CA GLU A 37 -19.54 -11.66 11.44
C GLU A 37 -18.64 -10.72 12.26
N LEU A 38 -17.46 -10.36 11.74
CA LEU A 38 -16.55 -9.38 12.35
C LEU A 38 -17.02 -7.94 12.12
N GLU A 39 -17.87 -7.72 11.11
CA GLU A 39 -18.47 -6.45 10.70
C GLU A 39 -17.51 -5.25 10.86
N GLU A 40 -17.90 -4.28 11.67
CA GLU A 40 -17.15 -3.05 11.95
C GLU A 40 -15.86 -3.32 12.74
N THR A 41 -15.87 -4.31 13.64
CA THR A 41 -14.71 -4.62 14.49
C THR A 41 -13.54 -5.14 13.66
N GLY A 42 -13.82 -5.97 12.66
CA GLY A 42 -12.80 -6.46 11.73
C GLY A 42 -12.15 -5.31 10.97
N VAL A 43 -12.96 -4.37 10.47
CA VAL A 43 -12.47 -3.18 9.75
C VAL A 43 -11.59 -2.30 10.63
N ILE A 44 -12.00 -2.04 11.87
CA ILE A 44 -11.23 -1.22 12.82
C ILE A 44 -9.87 -1.87 13.13
N ILE A 45 -9.85 -3.18 13.37
CA ILE A 45 -8.61 -3.92 13.67
C ILE A 45 -7.67 -3.86 12.47
N LEU A 46 -8.17 -4.16 11.26
CA LEU A 46 -7.36 -4.16 10.05
C LEU A 46 -6.81 -2.76 9.75
N GLY A 47 -7.65 -1.72 9.85
CA GLY A 47 -7.22 -0.33 9.67
C GLY A 47 -6.16 0.09 10.69
N SER A 48 -6.37 -0.23 11.96
CA SER A 48 -5.42 0.07 13.04
C SER A 48 -4.08 -0.65 12.84
N ALA A 49 -4.12 -1.91 12.42
CA ALA A 49 -2.92 -2.69 12.11
C ALA A 49 -2.13 -2.09 10.94
N ILE A 50 -2.79 -1.57 9.90
CA ILE A 50 -2.14 -0.91 8.77
C ILE A 50 -1.51 0.42 9.20
N VAL A 51 -2.22 1.23 10.00
CA VAL A 51 -1.74 2.53 10.49
C VAL A 51 -0.43 2.41 11.27
N VAL A 52 -0.28 1.36 12.08
CA VAL A 52 0.95 1.12 12.86
C VAL A 52 1.95 0.27 12.07
N GLY A 53 1.48 -0.74 11.37
CA GLY A 53 2.30 -1.73 10.68
C GLY A 53 3.07 -1.16 9.49
N VAL A 54 2.46 -0.29 8.69
CA VAL A 54 3.14 0.30 7.51
C VAL A 54 4.35 1.16 7.92
N PRO A 55 4.24 2.13 8.86
CA PRO A 55 5.39 2.87 9.36
C PRO A 55 6.44 1.98 10.03
N LEU A 56 6.01 0.97 10.80
CA LEU A 56 6.92 0.04 11.45
C LEU A 56 7.75 -0.75 10.44
N VAL A 57 7.11 -1.32 9.42
CA VAL A 57 7.80 -2.04 8.34
C VAL A 57 8.73 -1.10 7.59
N ALA A 58 8.29 0.12 7.27
CA ALA A 58 9.14 1.11 6.61
C ALA A 58 10.40 1.42 7.45
N TYR A 59 10.24 1.63 8.76
CA TYR A 59 11.35 1.84 9.69
C TYR A 59 12.31 0.65 9.74
N LEU A 60 11.78 -0.56 9.84
CA LEU A 60 12.60 -1.77 9.90
C LEU A 60 13.37 -2.02 8.59
N LEU A 61 12.76 -1.75 7.45
CA LEU A 61 13.41 -1.85 6.15
C LEU A 61 14.51 -0.79 6.00
N ASP A 62 14.23 0.45 6.38
CA ASP A 62 15.20 1.54 6.33
C ASP A 62 16.41 1.25 7.23
N ARG A 63 16.17 0.73 8.43
CA ARG A 63 17.21 0.27 9.34
C ARG A 63 18.02 -0.90 8.77
N ALA A 64 17.36 -1.92 8.22
CA ALA A 64 18.04 -3.08 7.65
C ALA A 64 18.95 -2.69 6.46
N VAL A 65 18.54 -1.70 5.67
CA VAL A 65 19.35 -1.16 4.57
C VAL A 65 20.49 -0.28 5.10
N SER A 66 20.24 0.53 6.13
CA SER A 66 21.26 1.41 6.73
C SER A 66 22.34 0.64 7.51
N ASP A 67 21.97 -0.38 8.29
CA ASP A 67 22.90 -1.20 9.08
C ASP A 67 23.78 -2.12 8.19
N GLY A 68 23.38 -2.32 6.92
CA GLY A 68 24.12 -3.11 5.92
C GLY A 68 25.10 -2.32 5.04
N ARG A 69 25.25 -1.01 5.27
CA ARG A 69 26.26 -0.12 4.66
C ARG A 69 27.29 0.32 5.68
#